data_AF-A0A290SFP0-F1
#
_entry.id   AF-A0A290SFP0-F1
#
_cell.length_a   1.000
_cell.length_b   1.000
_cell.length_c   1.000
_cell.angle_alpha   90.00
_cell.angle_beta   90.00
_cell.angle_gamma   90.00
#
_symmetry.space_group_name_H-M   'P 1'
#
loop_
_entity.id
_entity.type
_entity.pdbx_description
1 polymer ?
#
loop_
_entity_poly.entity_id
_entity_poly.type
_entity_poly.pdbx_seq_one_letter_code
_entity_poly.pdbx_strand_id
1 'polypeptide(L)'
;MAEINAYSEDGELGIDNNITERDIRPFTTGRKNWLFSKSINGAQASATLYSIVMTCRANDINPYYYFVHLFKTLPNRDEGDDDFTDLMPWNVQLDFDYS
;
A
#
# COMPACT_ATOMS: atom_id res chain seq x y z
N MET A 1 -23.93 11.48 -0.96
CA MET A 1 -24.45 12.79 -0.51
C MET A 1 -23.40 13.63 0.23
N ALA A 2 -22.34 13.05 0.82
CA ALA A 2 -21.28 13.84 1.48
C ALA A 2 -20.19 14.36 0.51
N GLU A 3 -19.86 13.62 -0.56
CA GLU A 3 -18.73 13.96 -1.45
C GLU A 3 -18.95 15.20 -2.32
N ILE A 4 -20.19 15.53 -2.71
CA ILE A 4 -20.47 16.69 -3.59
C ILE A 4 -20.31 18.02 -2.86
N ASN A 5 -20.62 18.08 -1.56
CA ASN A 5 -20.53 19.33 -0.79
C ASN A 5 -19.06 19.72 -0.51
N ALA A 6 -18.17 18.75 -0.31
CA ALA A 6 -16.75 19.00 -0.03
C ALA A 6 -16.02 19.69 -1.21
N TYR A 7 -16.33 19.30 -2.45
CA TYR A 7 -15.79 19.96 -3.65
C TYR A 7 -16.20 21.45 -3.75
N SER A 8 -17.37 21.82 -3.21
CA SER A 8 -17.80 23.22 -3.22
C SER A 8 -17.05 24.09 -2.21
N GLU A 9 -16.41 23.48 -1.22
CA GLU A 9 -15.68 24.18 -0.15
C GLU A 9 -14.16 24.20 -0.39
N ASP A 10 -13.63 23.27 -1.19
CA ASP A 10 -12.20 23.16 -1.47
C ASP A 10 -11.92 23.00 -2.98
N GLY A 11 -11.37 24.03 -3.59
CA GLY A 11 -11.09 24.11 -5.03
C GLY A 11 -9.85 23.33 -5.49
N GLU A 12 -9.08 22.75 -4.56
CA GLU A 12 -7.97 21.84 -4.90
C GLU A 12 -8.44 20.41 -5.18
N LEU A 13 -9.68 20.07 -4.80
CA LEU A 13 -10.27 18.76 -5.08
C LEU A 13 -10.68 18.68 -6.56
N GLY A 14 -10.26 17.62 -7.25
CA GLY A 14 -10.71 17.38 -8.63
C GLY A 14 -12.21 17.06 -8.68
N ILE A 15 -12.89 17.51 -9.74
CA ILE A 15 -14.31 17.20 -10.00
C ILE A 15 -14.57 15.69 -10.10
N ASP A 16 -13.55 14.94 -10.53
CA ASP A 16 -13.66 13.51 -10.78
C ASP A 16 -12.72 12.69 -9.90
N ASN A 17 -13.18 11.49 -9.57
CA ASN A 17 -12.44 10.52 -8.76
C ASN A 17 -11.66 9.51 -9.63
N ASN A 18 -11.40 9.83 -10.91
CA ASN A 18 -10.86 8.86 -11.85
C ASN A 18 -9.48 8.33 -11.44
N ILE A 19 -8.67 9.17 -10.80
CA ILE A 19 -7.33 8.80 -10.34
C ILE A 19 -7.43 7.72 -9.25
N THR A 20 -8.20 7.98 -8.20
CA THR A 20 -8.44 7.02 -7.11
C THR A 20 -9.12 5.75 -7.63
N GLU A 21 -10.10 5.87 -8.52
CA GLU A 21 -10.76 4.72 -9.13
C GLU A 21 -9.80 3.87 -9.95
N ARG A 22 -8.89 4.51 -10.69
CA ARG A 22 -7.85 3.81 -11.45
C ARG A 22 -6.88 3.09 -10.51
N ASP A 23 -6.53 3.71 -9.40
CA ASP A 23 -5.60 3.15 -8.42
C ASP A 23 -6.19 2.01 -7.59
N ILE A 24 -7.52 1.98 -7.37
CA ILE A 24 -8.21 0.87 -6.69
C ILE A 24 -8.71 -0.22 -7.66
N ARG A 25 -8.69 0.01 -8.97
CA ARG A 25 -9.15 -0.95 -9.99
C ARG A 25 -8.36 -2.29 -9.98
N PRO A 26 -7.03 -2.30 -9.81
CA PRO A 26 -6.27 -3.55 -9.68
C PRO A 26 -6.68 -4.35 -8.45
N PHE A 27 -6.94 -3.68 -7.33
CA PHE A 27 -7.44 -4.30 -6.10
C PHE A 27 -8.82 -4.96 -6.30
N THR A 28 -9.77 -4.20 -6.84
CA THR A 28 -11.15 -4.68 -7.06
C THR A 28 -11.21 -5.84 -8.05
N THR A 29 -10.36 -5.82 -9.09
CA THR A 29 -10.24 -6.91 -10.07
C THR A 29 -9.50 -8.12 -9.48
N GLY A 30 -8.44 -7.88 -8.69
CA GLY A 30 -7.61 -8.91 -8.06
C GLY A 30 -8.34 -9.75 -7.00
N ARG A 31 -9.34 -9.18 -6.30
CA ARG A 31 -10.18 -9.90 -5.32
C ARG A 31 -10.80 -11.20 -5.85
N LYS A 32 -11.07 -11.29 -7.16
CA LYS A 32 -11.59 -12.53 -7.77
C LYS A 32 -10.53 -13.63 -7.90
N ASN A 33 -9.25 -13.26 -7.93
CA ASN A 33 -8.10 -14.16 -8.09
C ASN A 33 -7.34 -14.43 -6.78
N TRP A 34 -7.68 -13.71 -5.70
CA TRP A 34 -7.01 -13.86 -4.41
C TRP A 34 -7.65 -14.99 -3.59
N LEU A 35 -6.84 -16.01 -3.27
CA LEU A 35 -7.29 -17.23 -2.58
C LEU A 35 -8.03 -16.99 -1.25
N PHE A 36 -7.80 -15.85 -0.59
CA PHE A 36 -8.33 -15.57 0.75
C PHE A 36 -9.35 -14.42 0.81
N SER A 37 -9.87 -13.93 -0.32
CA SER A 37 -10.81 -12.80 -0.33
C SER A 37 -12.24 -13.12 0.16
N LYS A 38 -12.53 -14.36 0.57
CA LYS A 38 -13.88 -14.80 0.99
C LYS A 38 -14.14 -14.70 2.50
N SER A 39 -13.12 -14.58 3.34
CA SER A 39 -13.28 -14.43 4.79
C SER A 39 -13.00 -12.99 5.22
N ILE A 40 -13.61 -12.53 6.32
CA ILE A 40 -13.37 -11.18 6.88
C ILE A 40 -11.87 -11.00 7.17
N ASN A 41 -11.25 -11.99 7.80
CA ASN A 41 -9.83 -11.97 8.12
C ASN A 41 -8.95 -11.89 6.86
N GLY A 42 -9.31 -12.63 5.81
CA GLY A 42 -8.57 -12.61 4.55
C GLY A 42 -8.77 -11.31 3.76
N ALA A 43 -9.96 -10.70 3.84
CA ALA A 43 -10.22 -9.37 3.29
C ALA A 43 -9.38 -8.30 4.01
N GLN A 44 -9.30 -8.37 5.34
CA GLN A 44 -8.48 -7.45 6.13
C GLN A 44 -6.98 -7.62 5.82
N ALA A 45 -6.47 -8.85 5.80
CA ALA A 45 -5.07 -9.11 5.45
C ALA A 45 -4.72 -8.62 4.04
N SER A 46 -5.63 -8.83 3.08
CA SER A 46 -5.43 -8.38 1.70
C SER A 46 -5.48 -6.86 1.57
N ALA A 47 -6.35 -6.19 2.35
CA ALA A 47 -6.40 -4.73 2.42
C ALA A 47 -5.10 -4.16 2.99
N THR A 48 -4.59 -4.72 4.10
CA THR A 48 -3.31 -4.32 4.69
C THR A 48 -2.16 -4.47 3.70
N LEU A 49 -2.07 -5.61 3.00
CA LEU A 49 -1.03 -5.84 2.00
C LEU A 49 -1.12 -4.81 0.86
N TYR A 50 -2.33 -4.52 0.38
CA TYR A 50 -2.51 -3.53 -0.69
C TYR A 50 -2.15 -2.13 -0.24
N SER A 51 -2.48 -1.74 1.00
CA SER A 51 -2.05 -0.46 1.57
C SER A 51 -0.52 -0.33 1.54
N ILE A 52 0.22 -1.36 1.94
CA ILE A 52 1.70 -1.36 1.90
C ILE A 52 2.21 -1.20 0.45
N VAL A 53 1.63 -1.95 -0.50
CA VAL A 53 1.98 -1.86 -1.93
C VAL A 53 1.74 -0.46 -2.47
N MET A 54 0.61 0.16 -2.15
CA MET A 54 0.28 1.51 -2.57
C MET A 54 1.21 2.54 -1.95
N THR A 55 1.59 2.38 -0.67
CA THR A 55 2.59 3.24 -0.03
C THR A 55 3.95 3.12 -0.71
N CYS A 56 4.39 1.92 -1.08
CA CYS A 56 5.63 1.73 -1.84
C CYS A 56 5.56 2.47 -3.18
N ARG A 57 4.45 2.30 -3.92
CA ARG A 57 4.22 2.98 -5.20
C ARG A 57 4.19 4.51 -5.06
N ALA A 58 3.62 5.03 -3.98
CA ALA A 58 3.58 6.47 -3.69
C ALA A 58 4.97 7.04 -3.35
N ASN A 59 5.91 6.20 -2.92
CA ASN A 59 7.32 6.57 -2.67
C ASN A 59 8.23 6.16 -3.84
N ASP A 60 7.69 5.87 -5.02
CA ASP A 60 8.42 5.42 -6.22
C ASP A 60 9.28 4.15 -5.99
N ILE A 61 8.90 3.32 -5.03
CA ILE A 61 9.58 2.07 -4.69
C ILE A 61 8.84 0.89 -5.30
N ASN A 62 9.59 -0.01 -5.93
CA ASN A 62 9.06 -1.27 -6.40
C ASN A 62 8.66 -2.17 -5.20
N PRO A 63 7.37 -2.50 -5.03
CA PRO A 63 6.89 -3.26 -3.87
C PRO A 63 7.55 -4.63 -3.72
N TYR A 64 7.97 -5.27 -4.83
CA TYR A 64 8.62 -6.57 -4.78
C TYR A 64 9.94 -6.52 -4.01
N TYR A 65 10.83 -5.56 -4.35
CA TYR A 65 12.12 -5.41 -3.67
C TYR A 65 11.95 -4.97 -2.22
N TYR A 66 10.94 -4.14 -1.95
CA TYR A 66 10.57 -3.78 -0.58
C TYR A 66 10.22 -5.02 0.26
N PHE A 67 9.34 -5.91 -0.24
CA PHE A 67 9.00 -7.12 0.50
C PHE A 67 10.18 -8.08 0.66
N VAL A 68 11.05 -8.19 -0.34
CA VAL A 68 12.27 -9.00 -0.24
C VAL A 68 13.19 -8.45 0.84
N HIS A 69 13.37 -7.14 0.92
CA HIS A 69 14.14 -6.51 1.99
C HIS A 69 13.47 -6.74 3.34
N LEU A 70 12.17 -6.48 3.46
CA LEU A 70 11.39 -6.67 4.68
C LEU A 70 11.51 -8.11 5.24
N PHE A 71 11.31 -9.12 4.39
CA PHE A 71 11.39 -10.53 4.80
C PHE A 71 12.82 -11.00 5.11
N LYS A 72 13.85 -10.29 4.64
CA LYS A 72 15.24 -10.54 5.05
C LYS A 72 15.58 -9.86 6.35
N THR A 73 15.07 -8.66 6.60
CA THR A 73 15.45 -7.86 7.78
C THR A 73 14.66 -8.30 9.01
N LEU A 74 13.35 -8.56 8.90
CA LEU A 74 12.50 -8.90 10.05
C LEU A 74 12.98 -10.12 10.86
N PRO A 75 13.38 -11.26 10.27
CA PRO A 75 13.83 -12.42 11.05
C PRO A 75 15.19 -12.22 11.74
N ASN A 76 15.95 -11.20 11.34
CA ASN A 76 17.27 -10.90 11.89
C ASN A 76 17.23 -9.83 13.00
N ARG A 77 16.04 -9.30 13.34
CA ARG A 77 15.88 -8.33 14.43
C ARG A 77 15.75 -9.03 15.78
N ASP A 78 16.19 -8.33 16.82
CA ASP A 78 16.05 -8.79 18.19
C ASP A 78 14.57 -8.84 18.60
N GLU A 79 14.21 -9.88 19.37
CA GLU A 79 12.86 -10.02 19.93
C GLU A 79 12.62 -8.90 20.95
N GLY A 80 11.88 -7.86 20.55
CA GLY A 80 11.54 -6.69 21.38
C GLY A 80 11.86 -5.34 20.73
N ASP A 81 12.45 -5.32 19.54
CA ASP A 81 12.57 -4.11 18.73
C ASP A 81 11.25 -3.83 18.00
N ASP A 82 10.39 -3.00 18.63
CA ASP A 82 9.14 -2.52 18.05
C ASP A 82 9.33 -1.28 17.15
N ASP A 83 10.56 -0.83 16.92
CA ASP A 83 10.84 0.28 16.00
C ASP A 83 10.91 -0.22 14.56
N PHE A 84 9.88 0.11 13.78
CA PHE A 84 9.80 -0.18 12.35
C PHE A 84 10.11 1.04 11.47
N THR A 85 10.57 2.15 12.06
CA THR A 85 10.74 3.42 11.36
C THR A 85 11.75 3.32 10.21
N ASP A 86 12.77 2.49 10.35
CA ASP A 86 13.77 2.18 9.33
C ASP A 86 13.23 1.32 8.18
N LEU A 87 12.22 0.48 8.46
CA LEU A 87 11.57 -0.38 7.47
C LEU A 87 10.46 0.33 6.71
N MET A 88 10.11 1.57 7.09
CA MET A 88 9.07 2.31 6.39
C MET A 88 9.48 2.61 4.94
N PRO A 89 8.55 2.59 3.97
CA PRO A 89 8.87 2.81 2.57
C PRO A 89 9.61 4.13 2.29
N TRP A 90 9.39 5.18 3.06
CA TRP A 90 10.09 6.47 2.86
C TRP A 90 11.49 6.53 3.47
N ASN A 91 11.87 5.57 4.32
CA ASN A 91 13.17 5.54 5.02
C ASN A 91 14.06 4.39 4.58
N VAL A 92 13.52 3.39 3.89
CA VAL A 92 14.28 2.22 3.45
C VAL A 92 15.17 2.57 2.26
N GLN A 93 16.46 2.29 2.41
CA GLN A 93 17.42 2.31 1.30
C GLN A 93 17.51 0.91 0.73
N LEU A 94 16.95 0.72 -0.47
CA LEU A 94 17.03 -0.54 -1.17
C LEU A 94 18.34 -0.57 -1.95
N ASP A 95 19.25 -1.48 -1.58
CA ASP A 95 20.52 -1.73 -2.31
C ASP A 95 20.31 -2.32 -3.72
N PHE A 96 19.06 -2.58 -4.12
CA PHE A 96 18.72 -3.13 -5.42
C PHE A 96 18.57 -1.99 -6.42
N ASP A 97 19.63 -1.76 -7.18
CA ASP A 97 19.68 -0.84 -8.30
C ASP A 97 18.83 -1.40 -9.46
N TYR A 98 17.67 -0.79 -9.73
CA TYR A 98 16.88 -1.08 -10.92
C TYR A 98 16.27 0.21 -11.48
N SER A 99 16.87 0.68 -12.58
CA SER A 99 16.27 1.62 -13.54
C SER A 99 14.91 1.14 -14.05
#